data_AF-A0A258K0Y9-F1
#
_entry.id   AF-A0A258K0Y9-F1
#
_cell.length_a   1.000
_cell.length_b   1.000
_cell.length_c   1.000
_cell.angle_alpha   90.00
_cell.angle_beta   90.00
_cell.angle_gamma   90.00
#
_symmetry.space_group_name_H-M   'P 1'
#
loop_
_entity.id
_entity.type
_entity.pdbx_description
1 polymer ?
#
loop_
_entity_poly.entity_id
_entity_poly.type
_entity_poly.pdbx_seq_one_letter_code
_entity_poly.pdbx_strand_id
1 'polypeptide(L)' 'MYRAITRKIQVTATPRYVAERSEPENGRHFWAYTIEVVNLGRETVQLKARHWVITDARGQVEEVHG' A
#
# COMPACT_ATOMS: atom_id res chain seq x y z
N MET A 1 -8.30 2.05 -7.32
CA MET A 1 -6.97 1.57 -7.76
C MET A 1 -6.09 2.80 -7.90
N TYR A 2 -4.90 2.79 -7.30
CA TYR A 2 -3.94 3.88 -7.37
C TYR A 2 -2.70 3.43 -8.14
N ARG A 3 -2.09 4.32 -8.91
CA ARG A 3 -0.92 4.00 -9.74
C ARG A 3 0.05 5.17 -9.75
N ALA A 4 1.33 4.86 -9.65
CA ALA A 4 2.42 5.79 -9.86
C ALA A 4 3.53 5.13 -10.71
N ILE A 5 4.25 5.93 -11.49
CA ILE A 5 5.43 5.49 -12.25
C ILE A 5 6.60 6.37 -11.88
N THR A 6 7.67 5.78 -11.36
CA THR A 6 8.92 6.47 -11.01
C THR A 6 10.07 5.74 -11.65
N ARG A 7 10.89 6.42 -12.47
CA ARG A 7 12.06 5.83 -13.15
C ARG A 7 11.72 4.50 -13.87
N LYS A 8 10.59 4.46 -14.58
CA LYS A 8 10.05 3.28 -15.29
C LYS A 8 9.63 2.10 -14.41
N ILE A 9 9.62 2.25 -13.09
CA ILE A 9 8.99 1.28 -12.19
C ILE A 9 7.57 1.76 -11.92
N GLN A 10 6.60 0.97 -12.36
CA GLN A 10 5.19 1.21 -12.06
C GLN A 10 4.82 0.48 -10.78
N VAL A 11 4.19 1.19 -9.86
CA VAL A 11 3.59 0.60 -8.66
C VAL A 11 2.09 0.84 -8.71
N THR A 12 1.31 -0.23 -8.60
CA THR A 12 -0.15 -0.20 -8.53
C THR A 12 -0.59 -0.70 -7.16
N ALA A 13 -1.42 0.07 -6.47
CA ALA A 13 -2.01 -0.30 -5.18
C ALA A 13 -3.53 -0.48 -5.31
N THR A 14 -4.01 -1.65 -4.90
CA THR A 14 -5.43 -1.98 -4.88
C THR A 14 -5.85 -2.27 -3.45
N PRO A 15 -6.39 -1.28 -2.71
CA PRO A 15 -6.94 -1.52 -1.39
C PRO A 15 -8.29 -2.22 -1.48
N ARG A 16 -8.61 -3.00 -0.47
CA ARG A 16 -9.87 -3.70 -0.29
C ARG A 16 -10.25 -3.70 1.19
N TYR A 17 -11.44 -3.21 1.48
CA TYR A 17 -12.03 -3.36 2.80
C TYR A 17 -12.44 -4.82 3.04
N VAL A 18 -12.15 -5.35 4.23
CA VAL A 18 -12.46 -6.73 4.62
C VAL A 18 -13.52 -6.71 5.71
N ALA A 19 -14.79 -6.76 5.29
CA ALA A 19 -15.93 -6.64 6.19
C ALA A 19 -15.94 -7.72 7.27
N GLU A 20 -15.56 -8.95 6.92
CA GLU A 20 -15.58 -10.11 7.81
C GLU A 20 -14.58 -10.02 8.98
N ARG A 21 -13.59 -9.13 8.88
CA ARG A 21 -12.58 -8.88 9.92
C ARG A 21 -12.73 -7.50 10.57
N SER A 22 -13.76 -6.76 10.19
CA SER A 22 -13.99 -5.40 10.66
C SER A 22 -15.12 -5.36 11.66
N GLU A 23 -15.05 -4.40 12.58
CA GLU A 23 -16.13 -4.08 13.52
C GLU A 23 -16.36 -2.56 13.51
N PRO A 24 -17.08 -2.03 12.50
CA PRO A 24 -17.25 -0.59 12.30
C PRO A 24 -17.89 0.13 13.49
N GLU A 25 -18.85 -0.52 14.16
CA GLU A 25 -19.49 0.01 15.37
C GLU A 25 -18.49 0.24 16.52
N ASN A 26 -17.40 -0.53 16.52
CA ASN A 26 -16.30 -0.41 17.49
C ASN A 26 -15.12 0.41 16.94
N GLY A 27 -15.27 1.07 15.79
CA GLY A 27 -14.23 1.85 15.11
C GLY A 27 -13.06 1.02 14.58
N ARG A 28 -13.23 -0.31 14.43
CA ARG A 28 -12.18 -1.20 13.90
C ARG A 28 -12.45 -1.48 12.42
N HIS A 29 -11.53 -1.06 11.56
CA HIS A 29 -11.63 -1.25 10.11
C HIS A 29 -10.44 -2.03 9.60
N PHE A 30 -10.68 -3.24 9.07
CA PHE A 30 -9.64 -4.06 8.49
C PHE A 30 -9.55 -3.81 6.98
N TRP A 31 -8.35 -3.46 6.53
CA TRP A 31 -8.04 -3.25 5.12
C TRP A 31 -6.96 -4.23 4.68
N ALA A 32 -7.15 -4.81 3.50
CA ALA A 32 -6.12 -5.52 2.76
C ALA A 32 -5.69 -4.65 1.57
N TYR A 33 -4.49 -4.86 1.08
CA TYR A 33 -4.03 -4.23 -0.15
C TYR A 33 -3.19 -5.21 -0.97
N THR A 34 -3.30 -5.10 -2.28
CA THR A 34 -2.41 -5.78 -3.22
C THR A 34 -1.52 -4.75 -3.89
N ILE A 35 -0.20 -4.95 -3.79
CA ILE A 35 0.80 -4.13 -4.48
C ILE A 35 1.34 -4.91 -5.66
N GLU A 36 1.21 -4.33 -6.85
CA GLU A 36 1.85 -4.81 -8.07
C GLU A 36 3.01 -3.87 -8.41
N VAL A 37 4.20 -4.44 -8.59
CA VAL A 37 5.41 -3.70 -9.00
C VAL A 37 5.83 -4.23 -10.37
N VAL A 38 5.81 -3.37 -11.39
CA VAL A 38 6.16 -3.72 -12.76
C VAL A 38 7.37 -2.90 -13.20
N ASN A 39 8.43 -3.59 -13.62
CA ASN A 39 9.58 -2.98 -14.28
C ASN A 39 9.25 -2.76 -15.77
N LEU A 40 9.07 -1.51 -16.18
CA LEU A 40 8.86 -1.10 -17.58
C LEU A 40 10.18 -0.67 -18.25
N GLY A 41 11.30 -0.77 -17.52
CA GLY A 41 12.64 -0.48 -17.99
C GLY A 41 13.30 -1.68 -18.66
N ARG A 42 14.49 -1.44 -19.21
CA ARG A 42 15.34 -2.50 -19.78
C ARG A 42 16.37 -3.04 -18.79
N GLU A 43 16.64 -2.30 -17.73
CA GLU A 43 17.60 -2.68 -16.70
C GLU A 43 16.92 -3.57 -15.66
N THR A 44 17.63 -4.62 -15.25
CA THR A 44 17.20 -5.45 -14.11
C THR A 44 17.29 -4.65 -12.83
N VAL A 45 16.23 -4.66 -12.02
CA VAL A 45 16.19 -3.99 -10.71
C VAL A 45 15.81 -4.98 -9.62
N GLN A 46 16.13 -4.62 -8.38
CA GLN A 46 15.75 -5.39 -7.20
C GLN A 46 15.04 -4.46 -6.22
N LEU A 47 13.87 -4.87 -5.73
CA LEU A 47 13.23 -4.22 -4.58
C LEU A 47 14.02 -4.57 -3.32
N LYS A 48 14.64 -3.58 -2.68
CA LYS A 48 15.51 -3.77 -1.51
C LYS A 48 14.80 -3.58 -0.19
N ALA A 49 13.90 -2.60 -0.13
CA ALA A 49 13.23 -2.18 1.08
C ALA A 49 11.88 -1.55 0.73
N ARG A 50 11.03 -1.40 1.74
CA ARG A 50 9.76 -0.66 1.67
C ARG A 50 9.61 0.27 2.87
N HIS A 51 8.95 1.40 2.64
CA HIS A 51 8.53 2.34 3.68
C HIS A 51 7.06 2.67 3.45
N TRP A 52 6.24 2.45 4.47
CA TRP A 52 4.84 2.84 4.49
C TRP A 52 4.64 3.97 5.46
N VAL A 53 3.84 4.95 5.04
CA VAL A 53 3.28 6.00 5.89
C VAL A 53 1.78 5.82 5.85
N ILE A 54 1.18 5.43 6.98
CA ILE A 54 -0.24 5.11 7.09
C ILE A 54 -0.86 6.16 8.00
N THR A 55 -1.82 6.92 7.49
CA THR A 55 -2.54 7.94 8.24
C THR A 55 -3.96 7.51 8.51
N ASP A 56 -4.38 7.53 9.77
CA ASP A 56 -5.77 7.24 10.16
C ASP A 56 -6.70 8.46 9.96
N ALA A 57 -8.00 8.28 10.19
CA ALA A 57 -9.00 9.34 10.05
C ALA A 57 -8.86 10.49 11.08
N ARG A 58 -8.07 10.31 12.14
CA ARG A 58 -7.77 11.34 13.15
C ARG A 58 -6.44 12.06 12.86
N GLY A 59 -5.76 11.68 11.77
CA GLY A 59 -4.46 12.24 11.38
C GLY A 59 -3.27 11.60 12.11
N GLN A 60 -3.47 10.52 12.85
CA GLN A 60 -2.36 9.78 13.46
C GLN A 60 -1.59 9.05 12.36
N VAL A 61 -0.27 9.15 12.41
CA VAL A 61 0.63 8.56 11.42
C VAL A 61 1.39 7.39 12.03
N GLU A 62 1.36 6.26 11.33
CA GLU A 62 2.18 5.10 11.60
C GLU A 62 3.16 4.89 10.44
N GLU A 63 4.43 4.66 10.78
CA GLU A 63 5.46 4.33 9.80
C GLU A 63 5.91 2.89 9.93
N VAL A 64 5.93 2.17 8.81
CA VAL A 64 6.41 0.78 8.75
C VAL A 64 7.57 0.69 7.79
N HIS A 65 8.71 0.21 8.29
CA HIS A 65 9.94 0.01 7.53
C HIS A 65 10.25 -1.48 7.41
N GLY A 66 10.83 -1.91 6.29
CA GLY A 66 11.40 -3.26 6.15
C GLY A 66 11.68 -3.66 4.72
#